data_AF-A0A1F7XZT3-F1
#
_entry.id   AF-A0A1F7XZT3-F1
#
_cell.length_a   1.000
_cell.length_b   1.000
_cell.length_c   1.000
_cell.angle_alpha   90.00
_cell.angle_beta   90.00
_cell.angle_gamma   90.00
#
_symmetry.space_group_name_H-M   'P 1'
#
loop_
_entity.id
_entity.type
_entity.pdbx_description
1 polymer ?
#
loop_
_entity_poly.entity_id
_entity_poly.type
_entity_poly.pdbx_seq_one_letter_code
_entity_poly.pdbx_strand_id
1 'polypeptide(L)'
;MQVSKQQSTYLSQAQKYKVILRLKISKGHLDKIIKMVESDESCFMVIHQTRAVRLALKKVDQILLEEYLMYCLGNMVKREELQQEVHKTIKLFNKD
;
A
#
# COMPACT_ATOMS: atom_id res chain seq x y z
N MET A 1 -21.03 20.67 17.53
CA MET A 1 -21.19 19.78 16.35
C MET A 1 -20.58 20.46 15.15
N GLN A 2 -19.49 19.91 14.61
CA GLN A 2 -19.07 20.04 13.21
C GLN A 2 -17.86 19.11 13.00
N VAL A 3 -18.13 17.90 12.50
CA VAL A 3 -17.13 16.93 12.05
C VAL A 3 -17.04 17.14 10.54
N SER A 4 -16.02 17.86 10.07
CA SER A 4 -15.87 18.19 8.65
C SER A 4 -14.40 18.23 8.23
N LYS A 5 -13.83 17.06 7.94
CA LYS A 5 -12.86 16.77 6.85
C LYS A 5 -12.44 15.29 6.86
N GLN A 6 -13.30 14.50 6.23
CA GLN A 6 -13.05 13.34 5.36
C GLN A 6 -11.58 12.82 5.22
N GLN A 7 -11.35 11.59 5.70
CA GLN A 7 -10.40 10.58 5.19
C GLN A 7 -9.05 11.08 4.62
N SER A 8 -8.20 11.71 5.43
CA SER A 8 -6.79 11.92 5.07
C SER A 8 -5.92 10.85 5.72
N THR A 9 -5.13 10.15 4.91
CA THR A 9 -4.02 9.31 5.38
C THR A 9 -3.17 10.11 6.37
N TYR A 10 -2.98 9.64 7.61
CA TYR A 10 -2.23 10.34 8.67
C TYR A 10 -0.70 10.26 8.50
N LEU A 11 -0.22 10.27 7.26
CA LEU A 11 1.22 10.20 6.97
C LEU A 11 1.91 11.50 7.39
N SER A 12 3.00 11.39 8.15
CA SER A 12 3.94 12.50 8.31
C SER A 12 4.46 12.95 6.92
N GLN A 13 4.97 14.18 6.82
CA GLN A 13 5.52 14.69 5.55
C GLN A 13 6.64 13.78 5.00
N ALA A 14 7.48 13.24 5.89
CA ALA A 14 8.53 12.30 5.52
C ALA A 14 7.97 10.98 4.97
N GLN A 15 6.94 10.40 5.61
CA GLN A 15 6.30 9.18 5.15
C GLN A 15 5.53 9.39 3.84
N LYS A 16 4.82 10.51 3.72
CA LYS A 16 4.11 10.90 2.49
C LYS A 16 5.09 11.01 1.32
N TYR A 17 6.22 11.69 1.51
CA TYR A 17 7.28 11.75 0.51
C TYR A 17 7.81 10.35 0.16
N LYS A 18 8.09 9.51 1.16
CA LYS A 18 8.62 8.15 1.00
C LYS A 18 7.66 7.24 0.21
N VAL A 19 6.36 7.34 0.48
CA VAL A 19 5.29 6.62 -0.23
C VAL A 19 5.18 7.11 -1.67
N ILE A 20 5.08 8.43 -1.89
CA ILE A 20 5.00 9.01 -3.24
C ILE A 20 6.22 8.62 -4.07
N LEU A 21 7.42 8.65 -3.49
CA LEU A 21 8.65 8.25 -4.19
C LEU A 21 8.58 6.79 -4.65
N ARG A 22 8.15 5.87 -3.78
CA ARG A 22 8.01 4.43 -4.11
C ARG A 22 6.94 4.20 -5.18
N LEU A 23 5.82 4.90 -5.10
CA LEU A 23 4.77 4.83 -6.11
C LEU A 23 5.27 5.34 -7.47
N LYS A 24 6.02 6.44 -7.51
CA LYS A 24 6.64 6.94 -8.75
C LYS A 24 7.64 5.95 -9.35
N ILE A 25 8.46 5.32 -8.52
CA ILE A 25 9.39 4.26 -8.98
C ILE A 25 8.61 3.06 -9.53
N SER A 26 7.57 2.62 -8.82
CA SER A 26 6.72 1.49 -9.24
C SER A 26 5.99 1.79 -10.55
N LYS A 27 5.52 3.04 -10.73
CA LYS A 27 4.94 3.51 -12.00
C LYS A 27 5.94 3.38 -13.14
N GLY A 28 7.17 3.91 -12.98
CA GLY A 28 8.19 3.80 -14.02
C GLY A 28 8.60 2.36 -14.32
N HIS A 29 8.54 1.46 -13.33
CA HIS A 29 8.76 0.03 -13.56
C HIS A 29 7.59 -0.61 -14.32
N LEU A 30 6.35 -0.26 -13.97
CA LEU A 30 5.17 -0.71 -14.70
C LEU A 30 5.19 -0.24 -16.16
N ASP A 31 5.60 1.01 -16.42
CA ASP A 31 5.75 1.54 -17.78
C ASP A 31 6.75 0.71 -18.60
N LYS A 32 7.82 0.18 -17.98
CA LYS A 32 8.76 -0.74 -18.67
C LYS A 32 8.12 -2.09 -18.97
N ILE A 33 7.32 -2.62 -18.06
CA ILE A 33 6.61 -3.90 -18.27
C ILE A 33 5.62 -3.78 -19.42
N ILE A 34 4.90 -2.66 -19.52
CA ILE A 34 4.01 -2.39 -20.65
C ILE A 34 4.79 -2.47 -21.96
N LYS A 35 5.94 -1.81 -22.06
CA LYS A 35 6.82 -1.88 -23.24
C LYS A 35 7.33 -3.29 -23.54
N MET A 36 7.61 -4.09 -22.51
CA MET A 36 8.00 -5.49 -22.69
C MET A 36 6.88 -6.27 -23.39
N VAL A 37 5.63 -6.08 -22.97
CA VAL A 37 4.47 -6.72 -23.61
C VAL A 37 4.26 -6.20 -25.04
N GLU A 38 4.36 -4.89 -25.25
CA GLU A 38 4.25 -4.27 -26.59
C GLU A 38 5.35 -4.74 -27.56
N SER A 39 6.48 -5.21 -27.03
CA SER A 39 7.64 -5.67 -27.81
C SER A 39 7.75 -7.21 -27.87
N ASP A 40 6.66 -7.92 -27.54
CA ASP A 40 6.58 -9.39 -27.55
C ASP A 40 7.67 -10.09 -26.71
N GLU A 41 8.10 -9.48 -25.60
CA GLU A 41 9.03 -10.10 -24.66
C GLU A 41 8.44 -11.38 -24.05
N SER A 42 9.32 -12.32 -23.69
CA SER A 42 8.91 -13.62 -23.14
C SER A 42 8.00 -13.48 -21.92
N CYS A 43 6.91 -14.27 -21.91
CA CYS A 43 5.98 -14.37 -20.78
C CYS A 43 6.69 -14.61 -19.45
N PHE A 44 7.76 -15.43 -19.44
CA PHE A 44 8.55 -15.70 -18.25
C PHE A 44 9.20 -14.42 -17.69
N MET A 45 9.76 -13.58 -18.57
CA MET A 45 10.38 -12.31 -18.20
C MET A 45 9.34 -11.30 -17.70
N VAL A 46 8.18 -11.20 -18.38
CA VAL A 46 7.08 -10.34 -17.97
C VAL A 46 6.54 -10.76 -16.59
N ILE A 47 6.35 -12.06 -16.34
CA ILE A 47 5.94 -12.60 -15.03
C ILE A 47 6.97 -12.24 -13.94
N HIS A 48 8.25 -12.36 -14.25
CA HIS A 48 9.31 -12.00 -13.31
C HIS A 48 9.27 -10.49 -12.95
N GLN A 49 9.11 -9.62 -13.95
CA GLN A 49 9.07 -8.17 -13.72
C GLN A 49 7.79 -7.71 -13.02
N THR A 50 6.63 -8.27 -13.36
CA THR A 50 5.37 -7.99 -12.64
C THR A 50 5.44 -8.40 -11.17
N ARG A 51 6.12 -9.51 -10.85
CA ARG A 51 6.40 -9.89 -9.45
C ARG A 51 7.25 -8.85 -8.73
N ALA A 52 8.25 -8.27 -9.39
CA ALA A 52 9.07 -7.21 -8.80
C ALA A 52 8.24 -5.96 -8.46
N VAL A 53 7.32 -5.53 -9.34
CA VAL A 53 6.39 -4.43 -9.05
C VAL A 53 5.47 -4.78 -7.87
N ARG A 54 4.93 -6.01 -7.81
CA ARG A 54 4.12 -6.46 -6.66
C ARG A 54 4.88 -6.34 -5.34
N LEU A 55 6.15 -6.73 -5.30
CA LEU A 55 6.98 -6.60 -4.10
C LEU A 55 7.24 -5.13 -3.72
N ALA A 56 7.43 -4.27 -4.71
CA ALA A 56 7.57 -2.82 -4.48
C ALA A 56 6.30 -2.22 -3.87
N LEU A 57 5.12 -2.60 -4.39
CA LEU A 57 3.81 -2.17 -3.86
C LEU A 57 3.55 -2.74 -2.46
N LYS A 58 3.90 -4.00 -2.19
CA LYS A 58 3.80 -4.60 -0.84
C LYS A 58 4.55 -3.77 0.21
N LYS A 59 5.66 -3.13 -0.16
CA LYS A 59 6.39 -2.23 0.74
C LYS A 59 5.67 -0.91 0.98
N VAL A 60 4.97 -0.38 -0.01
CA VAL A 60 4.09 0.80 0.17
C VAL A 60 2.97 0.44 1.13
N ASP A 61 2.32 -0.70 0.92
CA ASP A 61 1.18 -1.09 1.73
C ASP A 61 1.57 -1.34 3.20
N GLN A 62 2.76 -1.91 3.45
CA GLN A 62 3.30 -2.04 4.82
C GLN A 62 3.38 -0.69 5.56
N ILE A 63 3.86 0.36 4.88
CA ILE A 63 3.97 1.71 5.45
C ILE A 63 2.57 2.26 5.75
N LEU A 64 1.63 2.08 4.82
CA LEU A 64 0.26 2.57 4.97
C LEU A 64 -0.51 1.81 6.06
N LEU A 65 -0.30 0.51 6.18
CA LEU A 65 -0.93 -0.33 7.18
C LEU A 65 -0.49 0.06 8.59
N GLU A 66 0.81 0.24 8.80
CA GLU A 66 1.36 0.68 10.10
C GLU A 66 0.68 1.97 10.56
N GLU A 67 0.58 2.94 9.65
CA GLU A 67 -0.08 4.23 9.91
C GLU A 67 -1.58 4.11 10.16
N TYR A 68 -2.26 3.25 9.39
CA TYR A 68 -3.69 2.97 9.58
C TYR A 68 -3.95 2.39 10.97
N LEU A 69 -3.16 1.40 11.39
CA LEU A 69 -3.31 0.76 12.69
C LEU A 69 -3.02 1.72 13.84
N MET A 70 -1.99 2.58 13.72
CA MET A 70 -1.60 3.52 14.78
C MET A 70 -2.57 4.70 14.94
N TYR A 71 -3.01 5.30 13.84
CA TYR A 71 -3.68 6.62 13.90
C TYR A 71 -5.15 6.58 13.48
N CYS A 72 -5.54 5.69 12.57
CA CYS A 72 -6.91 5.66 12.08
C CYS A 72 -7.75 4.68 12.90
N LEU A 73 -7.28 3.44 13.04
CA LEU A 73 -8.09 2.36 13.60
C LEU A 73 -8.46 2.66 15.06
N GLY A 74 -7.49 3.02 15.90
CA GLY A 74 -7.73 3.35 17.31
C GLY A 74 -8.75 4.47 17.55
N ASN A 75 -8.94 5.36 16.57
CA ASN A 75 -9.89 6.47 16.64
C ASN A 75 -11.26 6.15 16.04
N MET A 76 -11.39 5.05 15.28
CA MET A 76 -12.61 4.67 14.56
C MET A 76 -13.37 3.53 15.23
N VAL A 77 -12.71 2.71 16.06
CA VAL A 77 -13.32 1.57 16.76
C VAL A 77 -13.35 1.76 18.27
N LYS A 78 -14.35 1.15 18.91
CA LYS A 78 -14.46 1.12 20.37
C LYS A 78 -13.28 0.35 20.96
N ARG A 79 -12.87 0.73 22.17
CA ARG A 79 -11.75 0.09 22.89
C ARG A 79 -11.94 -1.43 23.05
N GLU A 80 -13.17 -1.89 23.27
CA GLU A 80 -13.52 -3.31 23.39
C GLU A 80 -13.35 -4.11 22.09
N GLU A 81 -13.49 -3.45 20.93
CA GLU A 81 -13.43 -4.08 19.60
C GLU A 81 -12.04 -3.92 18.95
N LEU A 82 -11.19 -3.03 19.47
CA LEU A 82 -9.91 -2.65 18.86
C LEU A 82 -8.99 -3.85 18.59
N GLN A 83 -8.85 -4.76 19.56
CA GLN A 83 -7.98 -5.94 19.40
C GLN A 83 -8.48 -6.87 18.29
N GLN A 84 -9.79 -7.07 18.20
CA GLN A 84 -10.40 -7.91 17.17
C GLN A 84 -10.20 -7.30 15.78
N GLU A 85 -10.39 -5.99 15.63
CA GLU A 85 -10.24 -5.31 14.34
C GLU A 85 -8.78 -5.18 13.90
N VAL A 86 -7.82 -5.02 14.84
CA VAL A 86 -6.38 -5.13 14.53
C VAL A 86 -6.06 -6.52 13.96
N HIS A 87 -6.49 -7.59 14.65
CA HIS A 87 -6.20 -8.95 14.22
C HIS A 87 -6.79 -9.26 12.83
N LYS A 88 -8.04 -8.84 12.60
CA LYS A 88 -8.73 -8.97 11.32
C LYS A 88 -8.00 -8.22 10.20
N THR A 89 -7.57 -6.98 10.46
CA THR A 89 -6.84 -6.16 9.48
C THR A 89 -5.51 -6.82 9.09
N ILE A 90 -4.72 -7.27 10.08
CA ILE A 90 -3.45 -7.97 9.83
C ILE A 90 -3.69 -9.27 9.03
N LYS A 91 -4.74 -10.03 9.37
CA LYS A 91 -5.10 -11.25 8.66
C LYS A 91 -5.47 -11.01 7.19
N LEU A 92 -6.19 -9.91 6.91
CA LEU A 92 -6.50 -9.52 5.54
C LEU A 92 -5.24 -9.15 4.75
N PHE A 93 -4.30 -8.46 5.39
CA PHE A 93 -3.06 -8.02 4.75
C PHE A 93 -2.09 -9.17 4.42
N ASN A 94 -2.08 -10.22 5.24
CA ASN A 94 -1.18 -11.36 5.08
C ASN A 94 -1.73 -12.46 4.15
N LYS A 95 -2.86 -12.24 3.48
CA LYS A 95 -3.51 -13.27 2.65
C LYS A 95 -2.89 -13.46 1.26
N ASP A 96 -1.85 -12.69 0.90
CA ASP A 96 -1.12 -12.70 -0.39
C ASP A 96 0.42 -12.80 -0.24
#